data_AF-A0A2R6L166-F1
#
_entry.id   AF-A0A2R6L166-F1
#
_cell.length_a   1.000
_cell.length_b   1.000
_cell.length_c   1.000
_cell.angle_alpha   90.00
_cell.angle_beta   90.00
_cell.angle_gamma   90.00
#
_symmetry.space_group_name_H-M   'P 1'
#
loop_
_entity.id
_entity.type
_entity.pdbx_description
1 polymer ?
#
loop_
_entity_poly.entity_id
_entity_poly.type
_entity_poly.pdbx_seq_one_letter_code
_entity_poly.pdbx_strand_id
1 'polypeptide(L)' 'DDPLGAGEVFERVSDRVPQWERHRHEDVADVWRQRVRRLLEWAVVLGLAERAEDGYVAV' A
#
# COMPACT_ATOMS: atom_id res chain seq x y z
N ASP A 1 -15.70 -4.23 -5.84
CA ASP A 1 -15.07 -3.14 -5.06
C ASP A 1 -14.58 -2.05 -6.00
N ASP A 2 -14.63 -0.79 -5.57
CA ASP A 2 -13.99 0.30 -6.31
C ASP A 2 -12.47 0.22 -6.16
N PRO A 3 -11.68 0.54 -7.21
CA PRO A 3 -10.23 0.54 -7.13
C PRO A 3 -9.71 1.46 -6.03
N LEU A 4 -8.69 0.99 -5.29
CA LEU A 4 -8.01 1.79 -4.29
C LEU A 4 -6.61 2.19 -4.75
N GLY A 5 -6.29 3.47 -4.63
CA GLY A 5 -4.95 3.97 -4.82
C GLY A 5 -3.99 3.49 -3.72
N ALA A 6 -2.70 3.41 -4.04
CA ALA A 6 -1.69 2.99 -3.06
C ALA A 6 -1.63 3.89 -1.79
N GLY A 7 -1.98 5.18 -1.93
CA GLY A 7 -2.11 6.10 -0.80
C GLY A 7 -3.27 5.74 0.12
N GLU A 8 -4.44 5.44 -0.44
CA GLU A 8 -5.62 5.03 0.32
C GLU A 8 -5.41 3.67 1.00
N VAL A 9 -4.76 2.73 0.32
CA VAL A 9 -4.36 1.45 0.94
C VAL A 9 -3.38 1.70 2.07
N PHE A 10 -2.41 2.61 1.90
CA PHE A 10 -1.48 2.98 2.97
C PHE A 10 -2.21 3.53 4.20
N GLU A 11 -3.17 4.43 4.03
CA GLU A 11 -3.96 4.98 5.13
C GLU A 11 -4.66 3.86 5.92
N ARG A 12 -5.25 2.88 5.22
CA ARG A 12 -5.94 1.74 5.85
C ARG A 12 -5.02 0.81 6.65
N VAL A 13 -3.75 0.72 6.28
CA VAL A 13 -2.78 -0.17 6.96
C VAL A 13 -1.83 0.60 7.89
N SER A 14 -1.85 1.93 7.85
CA SER A 14 -0.95 2.80 8.61
C SER A 14 -0.99 2.45 10.10
N ASP A 15 -2.17 2.26 10.68
CA ASP A 15 -2.33 1.94 12.11
C ASP A 15 -1.78 0.57 12.52
N ARG A 16 -1.48 -0.30 11.54
CA ARG A 16 -0.80 -1.59 11.77
C ARG A 16 0.72 -1.46 11.74
N VAL A 17 1.26 -0.34 11.27
CA VAL A 17 2.69 -0.06 11.24
C VAL A 17 3.20 0.16 12.67
N PRO A 18 4.13 -0.67 13.16
CA PRO A 18 4.68 -0.52 14.50
C PRO A 18 5.28 0.86 14.75
N GLN A 19 5.08 1.39 15.96
CA GLN A 19 5.60 2.71 16.36
C GLN A 19 7.13 2.83 16.18
N TRP A 20 7.90 1.78 16.48
CA TRP A 20 9.36 1.80 16.30
C TRP A 20 9.77 1.97 14.84
N GLU A 21 8.96 1.51 13.88
CA GLU A 21 9.22 1.63 12.45
C GLU A 21 8.80 3.01 11.93
N ARG A 22 7.84 3.67 12.60
CA ARG A 22 7.48 5.08 12.36
C ARG A 22 8.57 6.06 12.75
N HIS A 23 9.46 5.72 13.66
CA HIS A 23 10.55 6.63 14.08
C HIS A 23 11.87 6.35 13.34
N ARG A 24 11.87 5.44 12.35
CA ARG A 24 13.07 4.98 11.65
C ARG A 24 13.50 5.87 10.47
N HIS A 25 12.59 6.70 9.96
CA HIS A 25 12.82 7.56 8.80
C HIS A 25 12.28 8.97 9.09
N GLU A 26 12.91 10.02 8.57
CA GLU A 26 12.34 11.39 8.62
C GLU A 26 11.10 11.50 7.72
N ASP A 27 11.13 10.86 6.53
CA ASP A 27 10.02 10.84 5.55
C ASP A 27 9.21 9.54 5.58
N VAL A 28 8.73 9.16 6.77
CA VAL A 28 8.01 7.90 7.02
C VAL A 28 6.88 7.66 6.02
N ALA A 29 6.03 8.65 5.79
CA ALA A 29 4.83 8.49 4.98
C ALA A 29 5.15 8.14 3.52
N ASP A 30 6.15 8.78 2.90
CA ASP A 30 6.53 8.51 1.52
C ASP A 30 7.22 7.15 1.34
N VAL A 31 8.08 6.78 2.28
CA VAL A 31 8.72 5.45 2.30
C VAL A 31 7.64 4.37 2.35
N TRP A 32 6.64 4.53 3.22
CA TRP A 32 5.57 3.57 3.39
C TRP A 32 4.58 3.55 2.21
N ARG A 33 4.23 4.69 1.62
CA ARG A 33 3.43 4.73 0.39
C ARG A 33 4.10 3.96 -0.75
N GLN A 34 5.39 4.16 -0.95
CA GLN A 34 6.14 3.40 -1.96
C GLN A 34 6.23 1.91 -1.62
N ARG A 35 6.38 1.56 -0.33
CA ARG A 35 6.37 0.17 0.12
C ARG A 35 5.03 -0.50 -0.16
N VAL A 36 3.91 0.16 0.17
CA VAL A 36 2.55 -0.33 -0.12
C VAL A 36 2.35 -0.50 -1.61
N ARG A 37 2.75 0.47 -2.43
CA ARG A 37 2.71 0.31 -3.89
C ARG A 37 3.44 -0.95 -4.35
N ARG A 38 4.70 -1.17 -3.92
CA ARG A 38 5.46 -2.37 -4.31
C ARG A 38 4.77 -3.67 -3.88
N LEU A 39 4.15 -3.69 -2.71
CA LEU A 39 3.39 -4.86 -2.23
C LEU A 39 2.14 -5.12 -3.07
N LEU A 40 1.43 -4.08 -3.50
CA LEU A 40 0.26 -4.20 -4.36
C LEU A 40 0.64 -4.70 -5.76
N GLU A 41 1.76 -4.24 -6.32
CA GLU A 41 2.28 -4.80 -7.58
C GLU A 41 2.62 -6.30 -7.44
N TRP A 42 3.19 -6.72 -6.31
CA TRP A 42 3.38 -8.14 -6.01
C TRP A 42 2.05 -8.90 -5.85
N ALA A 43 1.05 -8.30 -5.21
CA ALA A 43 -0.28 -8.90 -5.10
C ALA A 43 -0.90 -9.16 -6.49
N VAL A 44 -0.67 -8.25 -7.45
CA VAL A 44 -1.07 -8.47 -8.86
C VAL A 44 -0.32 -9.65 -9.48
N VAL A 45 1.00 -9.70 -9.34
CA VAL A 45 1.82 -10.82 -9.84
C VAL A 45 1.37 -12.17 -9.25
N LEU A 46 0.94 -12.17 -7.98
CA LEU A 46 0.48 -13.37 -7.27
C LEU A 46 -1.01 -13.69 -7.51
N GLY A 47 -1.74 -12.88 -8.28
CA GLY A 47 -3.17 -13.08 -8.54
C GLY A 47 -4.08 -12.79 -7.34
N LEU A 48 -3.61 -12.01 -6.37
CA LEU A 48 -4.37 -11.59 -5.18
C LEU A 48 -5.09 -10.24 -5.39
N ALA A 49 -4.69 -9.50 -6.42
CA ALA A 49 -5.28 -8.23 -6.80
C ALA A 49 -5.21 -8.05 -8.32
N GLU A 50 -6.04 -7.18 -8.86
CA GLU A 50 -6.00 -6.71 -10.23
C GLU A 50 -5.62 -5.22 -10.27
N ARG A 51 -4.89 -4.81 -11.31
CA ARG A 51 -4.56 -3.41 -11.54
C ARG A 51 -5.65 -2.77 -12.41
N ALA A 52 -6.30 -1.75 -11.88
CA ALA A 52 -7.27 -0.93 -12.60
C ALA A 52 -6.66 0.43 -12.97
N GLU A 53 -7.37 1.20 -13.81
CA GLU A 53 -6.96 2.55 -14.24
C GLU A 53 -6.64 3.44 -13.03
N ASP A 54 -7.50 3.39 -12.00
CA ASP A 54 -7.41 4.25 -10.82
C ASP A 54 -6.80 3.58 -9.58
N GLY A 55 -6.31 2.33 -9.67
CA GLY A 55 -5.77 1.66 -8.47
C GLY A 55 -5.68 0.15 -8.54
N TYR A 56 -6.08 -0.48 -7.43
CA TYR A 56 -6.04 -1.92 -7.23
C TYR A 56 -7.37 -2.43 -6.70
N VAL A 57 -7.82 -3.57 -7.20
CA VAL A 57 -9.03 -4.28 -6.76
C VAL A 57 -8.60 -5.66 -6.25
N ALA A 58 -9.13 -6.12 -5.11
CA ALA A 58 -8.84 -7.45 -4.60
C ALA A 58 -9.54 -8.53 -5.46
N VAL A 59 -8.88 -9.69 -5.61
CA VAL A 59 -9.45 -10.88 -6.26
C VAL A 59 -10.14 -11.77 -5.24
#